data_AF-A0A947ZCG8-F1
#
_entry.id   AF-A0A947ZCG8-F1
#
_cell.length_a   1.000
_cell.length_b   1.000
_cell.length_c   1.000
_cell.angle_alpha   90.00
_cell.angle_beta   90.00
_cell.angle_gamma   90.00
#
_symmetry.space_group_name_H-M   'P 1'
#
loop_
_entity.id
_entity.type
_entity.pdbx_description
1 polymer ?
#
loop_
_entity_poly.entity_id
_entity_poly.type
_entity_poly.pdbx_seq_one_letter_code
_entity_poly.pdbx_strand_id
1 'polypeptide(L)'
;MTVVSFSYDAYGACSPKALAKLKKLHKAAKDDYDQMEFSSARKTLEDSISIARREGCDETLEYANILVDLGIFYITDPDNPDVDRGKGRFKKALKINPCAKIGDNLKTPRLQKILDKVRRSLGVKCKGSTTKVDPTVTPPSTDPPVKKGNDVDEEDTGSEPSKIEHTPPDEAPQKSALKIKCRAPKKGVTKLILYYRKPGQSDYTAAEMNNYSGYSYKAVIPGPEVQGAIFQYYIAALGSGGKPVMANGNSGAPNIISLTKPKKSSSSVDPEEDPLGKKKKPDDKKDPDITPDTRGRKWLLKLGGRWGLGYLSTSMCSSLAPPAGGECDGQGMHIANPGFAFGEMGGELGLHYKISENFTMGLDAKFGFVTTDYAGPNENDKGIGGMGLLKANYYFMGTKETFKPYVGGLLGGGITFHVWQVNEMTGESDTFQHGFIMIGGSVGALIGNEKVSFYVNFDLMGIFPEQSTFHVDITAGIALGF
;
A
#
# COMPACT_ATOMS: atom_id res chain seq x y z
N MET A 1 -27.31 -53.82 8.95
CA MET A 1 -27.22 -52.47 9.53
C MET A 1 -25.74 -52.18 9.73
N THR A 2 -25.09 -51.58 8.74
CA THR A 2 -23.63 -51.50 8.68
C THR A 2 -23.18 -50.14 9.22
N VAL A 3 -22.50 -50.14 10.37
CA VAL A 3 -21.95 -48.91 10.95
C VAL A 3 -20.71 -48.52 10.16
N VAL A 4 -20.84 -47.55 9.26
CA VAL A 4 -19.69 -46.93 8.59
C VAL A 4 -19.02 -46.00 9.58
N SER A 5 -17.96 -46.48 10.22
CA SER A 5 -17.09 -45.67 11.05
C SER A 5 -16.29 -44.71 10.15
N PHE A 6 -16.70 -43.45 10.10
CA PHE A 6 -15.88 -42.40 9.49
C PHE A 6 -14.59 -42.25 10.30
N SER A 7 -13.46 -42.58 9.68
CA SER A 7 -12.16 -42.17 10.18
C SER A 7 -12.09 -40.65 10.11
N TYR A 8 -11.87 -40.01 11.26
CA TYR A 8 -11.41 -38.63 11.29
C TYR A 8 -9.90 -38.67 11.00
N ASP A 9 -9.57 -38.71 9.71
CA ASP A 9 -8.17 -38.76 9.27
C ASP A 9 -7.43 -37.53 9.82
N ALA A 10 -6.36 -37.80 10.55
CA ALA A 10 -5.83 -36.85 11.51
C ALA A 10 -5.22 -35.62 10.84
N TYR A 11 -5.55 -34.43 11.38
CA TYR A 11 -4.65 -33.29 11.31
C TYR A 11 -3.31 -33.71 11.95
N GLY A 12 -2.33 -34.00 11.11
CA GLY A 12 -1.07 -34.60 11.53
C GLY A 12 -0.31 -33.71 12.50
N ALA A 13 0.18 -34.29 13.60
CA ALA A 13 0.94 -33.55 14.61
C ALA A 13 2.15 -32.84 13.99
N CYS A 14 2.30 -31.55 14.27
CA CYS A 14 3.34 -30.63 13.79
C CYS A 14 4.68 -31.33 13.48
N SER A 15 5.03 -31.44 12.20
CA SER A 15 6.25 -32.14 11.82
C SER A 15 7.51 -31.42 12.36
N PRO A 16 8.58 -32.13 12.78
CA PRO A 16 9.80 -31.49 13.27
C PRO A 16 10.42 -30.49 12.27
N LYS A 17 10.25 -30.75 10.97
CA LYS A 17 10.69 -29.88 9.87
C LYS A 17 9.85 -28.59 9.80
N ALA A 18 8.53 -28.68 9.96
CA ALA A 18 7.64 -27.53 10.03
C ALA A 18 7.93 -26.68 11.29
N LEU A 19 8.10 -27.32 12.45
CA LEU A 19 8.45 -26.63 13.69
C LEU A 19 9.81 -25.90 13.61
N ALA A 20 10.82 -26.52 12.98
CA ALA A 20 12.11 -25.88 12.74
C ALA A 20 12.00 -24.67 11.78
N LYS A 21 11.18 -24.77 10.72
CA LYS A 21 10.87 -23.65 9.82
C LYS A 21 10.15 -22.52 10.57
N LEU A 22 9.16 -22.84 11.39
CA LEU A 22 8.38 -21.89 12.18
C LEU A 22 9.28 -21.12 13.16
N LYS A 23 10.17 -21.83 13.88
CA LYS A 23 11.22 -21.23 14.72
C LYS A 23 12.14 -20.28 13.95
N LYS A 24 12.55 -20.65 12.73
CA LYS A 24 13.40 -19.78 11.89
C LYS A 24 12.68 -18.49 11.49
N LEU A 25 11.41 -18.57 11.08
CA LEU A 25 10.61 -17.38 10.72
C LEU A 25 10.32 -16.49 11.93
N HIS A 26 10.01 -17.09 13.08
CA HIS A 26 9.81 -16.36 14.33
C HIS A 26 11.07 -15.64 14.83
N LYS A 27 12.25 -16.26 14.65
CA LYS A 27 13.53 -15.56 14.86
C LYS A 27 13.74 -14.44 13.84
N ALA A 28 13.50 -14.68 12.55
CA ALA A 28 13.64 -13.64 11.52
C ALA A 28 12.78 -12.41 11.83
N ALA A 29 11.51 -12.59 12.22
CA ALA A 29 10.65 -11.47 12.63
C ALA A 29 11.16 -10.69 13.85
N LYS A 30 11.96 -11.31 14.73
CA LYS A 30 12.62 -10.64 15.86
C LYS A 30 13.89 -9.92 15.44
N ASP A 31 14.66 -10.52 14.55
CA ASP A 31 15.83 -9.89 13.94
C ASP A 31 15.40 -8.66 13.11
N ASP A 32 14.29 -8.73 12.38
CA ASP A 32 13.65 -7.60 11.69
C ASP A 32 13.17 -6.51 12.68
N TYR A 33 12.56 -6.90 13.81
CA TYR A 33 12.11 -5.95 14.84
C TYR A 33 13.27 -5.19 15.47
N ASP A 34 14.35 -5.88 15.84
CA ASP A 34 15.54 -5.28 16.41
C ASP A 34 16.28 -4.38 15.39
N GLN A 35 16.05 -4.59 14.08
CA GLN A 35 16.46 -3.72 12.96
C GLN A 35 15.47 -2.58 12.65
N MET A 36 14.35 -2.47 13.38
CA MET A 36 13.26 -1.49 13.16
C MET A 36 12.44 -1.69 11.87
N GLU A 37 12.57 -2.85 11.20
CA GLU A 37 11.79 -3.21 10.01
C GLU A 37 10.40 -3.74 10.38
N PHE A 38 9.62 -2.92 11.09
CA PHE A 38 8.35 -3.31 11.73
C PHE A 38 7.34 -3.93 10.76
N SER A 39 7.29 -3.45 9.50
CA SER A 39 6.41 -3.98 8.46
C SER A 39 6.83 -5.38 8.00
N SER A 40 8.14 -5.64 7.86
CA SER A 40 8.66 -6.97 7.53
C SER A 40 8.45 -7.95 8.68
N ALA A 41 8.73 -7.52 9.91
CA ALA A 41 8.53 -8.31 11.12
C ALA A 41 7.05 -8.71 11.31
N ARG A 42 6.12 -7.75 11.19
CA ARG A 42 4.67 -8.00 11.27
C ARG A 42 4.21 -8.97 10.18
N LYS A 43 4.61 -8.76 8.93
CA LYS A 43 4.29 -9.66 7.82
C LYS A 43 4.84 -11.06 8.08
N THR A 44 6.09 -11.19 8.51
CA THR A 44 6.72 -12.48 8.81
C THR A 44 6.02 -13.23 9.95
N LEU A 45 5.42 -12.54 10.92
CA LEU A 45 4.57 -13.16 11.95
C LEU A 45 3.20 -13.57 11.41
N GLU A 46 2.58 -12.77 10.54
CA GLU A 46 1.31 -13.11 9.89
C GLU A 46 1.49 -14.32 8.93
N ASP A 47 2.57 -14.37 8.16
CA ASP A 47 3.00 -15.53 7.35
C ASP A 47 3.39 -16.75 8.20
N SER A 48 3.98 -16.54 9.38
CA SER A 48 4.26 -17.63 10.33
C SER A 48 2.98 -18.27 10.86
N ILE A 49 1.90 -17.50 11.04
CA ILE A 49 0.60 -18.01 11.48
C ILE A 49 -0.09 -18.83 10.38
N SER A 50 -0.03 -18.39 9.12
CA SER A 50 -0.62 -19.16 8.00
C SER A 50 0.11 -20.48 7.78
N ILE A 51 1.46 -20.48 7.87
CA ILE A 51 2.28 -21.69 7.82
C ILE A 51 1.99 -22.59 9.03
N ALA A 52 1.93 -22.07 10.26
CA ALA A 52 1.68 -22.88 11.44
C ALA A 52 0.34 -23.64 11.36
N ARG A 53 -0.73 -22.99 10.89
CA ARG A 53 -2.04 -23.61 10.68
C ARG A 53 -2.00 -24.72 9.63
N ARG A 54 -1.41 -24.44 8.46
CA ARG A 54 -1.36 -25.41 7.35
C ARG A 54 -0.53 -26.66 7.67
N GLU A 55 0.47 -26.54 8.54
CA GLU A 55 1.42 -27.62 8.85
C GLU A 55 1.12 -28.32 10.21
N GLY A 56 -0.06 -28.08 10.80
CA GLY A 56 -0.50 -28.75 12.05
C GLY A 56 0.23 -28.29 13.32
N CYS A 57 0.72 -27.04 13.34
CA CYS A 57 1.60 -26.48 14.37
C CYS A 57 0.96 -25.37 15.23
N ASP A 58 -0.34 -25.12 15.12
CA ASP A 58 -1.05 -24.04 15.79
C ASP A 58 -1.48 -24.34 17.25
N GLU A 59 -1.21 -25.54 17.76
CA GLU A 59 -1.21 -25.84 19.20
C GLU A 59 0.18 -25.74 19.85
N THR A 60 1.23 -25.39 19.09
CA THR A 60 2.60 -25.39 19.63
C THR A 60 2.90 -24.18 20.53
N LEU A 61 3.81 -24.38 21.50
CA LEU A 61 4.39 -23.29 22.29
C LEU A 61 5.02 -22.19 21.43
N GLU A 62 5.59 -22.55 20.28
CA GLU A 62 6.19 -21.59 19.35
C GLU A 62 5.14 -20.65 18.76
N TYR A 63 4.03 -21.22 18.28
CA TYR A 63 2.90 -20.46 17.76
C TYR A 63 2.18 -19.63 18.84
N ALA A 64 2.10 -20.13 20.08
CA ALA A 64 1.63 -19.33 21.21
C ALA A 64 2.52 -18.09 21.45
N ASN A 65 3.84 -18.21 21.30
CA ASN A 65 4.76 -17.07 21.41
C ASN A 65 4.63 -16.11 20.23
N ILE A 66 4.52 -16.61 18.98
CA ILE A 66 4.24 -15.81 17.77
C ILE A 66 2.96 -14.99 17.94
N LEU A 67 1.91 -15.56 18.55
CA LEU A 67 0.67 -14.85 18.88
C LEU A 67 0.82 -13.83 20.02
N VAL A 68 1.75 -14.01 20.96
CA VAL A 68 2.09 -12.92 21.91
C VAL A 68 2.77 -11.79 21.14
N ASP A 69 3.81 -12.08 20.37
CA ASP A 69 4.62 -11.02 19.78
C ASP A 69 3.86 -10.25 18.68
N LEU A 70 3.08 -10.92 17.82
CA LEU A 70 2.13 -10.23 16.92
C LEU A 70 1.05 -9.44 17.69
N GLY A 71 0.65 -9.92 18.88
CA GLY A 71 -0.22 -9.18 19.79
C GLY A 71 0.42 -7.89 20.32
N ILE A 72 1.74 -7.88 20.52
CA ILE A 72 2.51 -6.67 20.85
C ILE A 72 2.51 -5.72 19.66
N PHE A 73 2.83 -6.22 18.46
CA PHE A 73 2.87 -5.39 17.23
C PHE A 73 1.60 -4.55 17.05
N TYR A 74 0.40 -5.13 17.12
CA TYR A 74 -0.83 -4.34 16.98
C TYR A 74 -1.05 -3.32 18.12
N ILE A 75 -0.54 -3.56 19.33
CA ILE A 75 -0.66 -2.62 20.46
C ILE A 75 0.37 -1.47 20.38
N THR A 76 1.52 -1.72 19.75
CA THR A 76 2.65 -0.78 19.61
C THR A 76 2.81 -0.22 18.20
N ASP A 77 1.92 -0.54 17.27
CA ASP A 77 1.86 0.00 15.91
C ASP A 77 1.83 1.54 16.00
N PRO A 78 2.84 2.25 15.47
CA PRO A 78 2.97 3.70 15.67
C PRO A 78 1.97 4.49 14.81
N ASP A 79 1.53 3.91 13.70
CA ASP A 79 0.68 4.55 12.71
C ASP A 79 -0.81 4.23 12.98
N ASN A 80 -1.13 3.01 13.44
CA ASN A 80 -2.50 2.63 13.85
C ASN A 80 -2.54 1.55 14.97
N PRO A 81 -2.47 1.95 16.26
CA PRO A 81 -2.41 1.02 17.39
C PRO A 81 -3.75 0.33 17.71
N ASP A 82 -4.03 -0.78 17.02
CA ASP A 82 -5.17 -1.67 17.27
C ASP A 82 -5.00 -2.53 18.54
N VAL A 83 -5.32 -1.90 19.67
CA VAL A 83 -5.24 -2.52 21.00
C VAL A 83 -6.18 -3.73 21.16
N ASP A 84 -7.29 -3.81 20.43
CA ASP A 84 -8.29 -4.88 20.57
C ASP A 84 -7.97 -6.11 19.72
N ARG A 85 -7.45 -5.93 18.51
CA ARG A 85 -6.80 -7.01 17.73
C ARG A 85 -5.61 -7.59 18.48
N GLY A 86 -4.80 -6.74 19.13
CA GLY A 86 -3.72 -7.16 20.04
C GLY A 86 -4.20 -8.01 21.22
N LYS A 87 -5.23 -7.57 21.96
CA LYS A 87 -5.90 -8.40 22.99
C LYS A 87 -6.42 -9.72 22.39
N GLY A 88 -6.94 -9.70 21.17
CA GLY A 88 -7.41 -10.88 20.44
C GLY A 88 -6.30 -11.92 20.19
N ARG A 89 -5.10 -11.48 19.81
CA ARG A 89 -3.93 -12.37 19.69
C ARG A 89 -3.47 -12.89 21.05
N PHE A 90 -3.37 -12.05 22.09
CA PHE A 90 -3.11 -12.49 23.47
C PHE A 90 -4.15 -13.52 23.97
N LYS A 91 -5.44 -13.34 23.63
CA LYS A 91 -6.52 -14.27 23.99
C LYS A 91 -6.36 -15.64 23.32
N LYS A 92 -5.87 -15.67 22.06
CA LYS A 92 -5.53 -16.91 21.35
C LYS A 92 -4.28 -17.57 21.96
N ALA A 93 -3.21 -16.80 22.19
CA ALA A 93 -1.97 -17.29 22.84
C ALA A 93 -2.21 -17.92 24.22
N LEU A 94 -2.99 -17.27 25.08
CA LEU A 94 -3.24 -17.72 26.46
C LEU A 94 -4.17 -18.94 26.56
N LYS A 95 -4.91 -19.29 25.51
CA LYS A 95 -5.63 -20.58 25.44
C LYS A 95 -4.65 -21.75 25.23
N ILE A 96 -3.65 -21.55 24.38
CA ILE A 96 -2.67 -22.57 23.99
C ILE A 96 -1.59 -22.71 25.08
N ASN A 97 -1.10 -21.59 25.61
CA ASN A 97 -0.18 -21.54 26.74
C ASN A 97 -0.65 -20.53 27.80
N PRO A 98 -1.32 -20.96 28.87
CA PRO A 98 -1.70 -20.11 30.00
C PRO A 98 -0.53 -19.37 30.68
N CYS A 99 0.68 -19.91 30.55
CA CYS A 99 1.93 -19.34 31.05
C CYS A 99 2.71 -18.51 30.02
N ALA A 100 2.12 -18.16 28.87
CA ALA A 100 2.75 -17.27 27.89
C ALA A 100 3.09 -15.90 28.51
N LYS A 101 4.25 -15.35 28.14
CA LYS A 101 4.85 -14.10 28.65
C LYS A 101 5.36 -13.27 27.49
N ILE A 102 5.40 -11.95 27.67
CA ILE A 102 6.12 -11.03 26.79
C ILE A 102 7.63 -11.25 27.01
N GLY A 103 8.41 -11.32 25.92
CA GLY A 103 9.87 -11.40 26.00
C GLY A 103 10.48 -10.17 26.65
N ASP A 104 11.53 -10.33 27.47
CA ASP A 104 12.04 -9.25 28.33
C ASP A 104 12.55 -8.02 27.57
N ASN A 105 12.94 -8.15 26.29
CA ASN A 105 13.27 -7.03 25.40
C ASN A 105 12.04 -6.18 25.00
N LEU A 106 10.85 -6.78 24.91
CA LEU A 106 9.58 -6.13 24.52
C LEU A 106 8.72 -5.70 25.74
N LYS A 107 9.21 -5.95 26.95
CA LYS A 107 8.40 -5.97 28.18
C LYS A 107 8.16 -4.58 28.80
N THR A 108 7.20 -3.85 28.24
CA THR A 108 6.74 -2.58 28.84
C THR A 108 5.67 -2.79 29.93
N PRO A 109 5.58 -1.90 30.94
CA PRO A 109 4.50 -1.94 31.94
C PRO A 109 3.10 -1.80 31.33
N ARG A 110 2.95 -1.17 30.15
CA ARG A 110 1.69 -1.07 29.40
C ARG A 110 1.28 -2.44 28.85
N LEU A 111 2.18 -3.12 28.14
CA LEU A 111 1.92 -4.43 27.53
C LEU A 111 1.65 -5.49 28.60
N GLN A 112 2.45 -5.52 29.67
CA GLN A 112 2.27 -6.44 30.79
C GLN A 112 0.88 -6.28 31.44
N LYS A 113 0.43 -5.04 31.71
CA LYS A 113 -0.92 -4.76 32.24
C LYS A 113 -2.04 -5.25 31.30
N ILE A 114 -1.85 -5.16 29.98
CA ILE A 114 -2.84 -5.64 28.99
C ILE A 114 -2.88 -7.17 28.99
N LEU A 115 -1.73 -7.84 28.87
CA LEU A 115 -1.65 -9.32 28.90
C LEU A 115 -2.23 -9.88 30.20
N ASP A 116 -1.95 -9.27 31.35
CA ASP A 116 -2.49 -9.70 32.64
C ASP A 116 -3.99 -9.43 32.78
N LYS A 117 -4.54 -8.38 32.13
CA LYS A 117 -6.00 -8.16 32.05
C LYS A 117 -6.66 -9.25 31.20
N VAL A 118 -6.07 -9.63 30.06
CA VAL A 118 -6.57 -10.75 29.24
C VAL A 118 -6.48 -12.07 30.03
N ARG A 119 -5.36 -12.37 30.68
CA ARG A 119 -5.20 -13.59 31.50
C ARG A 119 -6.23 -13.69 32.61
N ARG A 120 -6.50 -12.59 33.33
CA ARG A 120 -7.59 -12.53 34.34
C ARG A 120 -8.98 -12.76 33.71
N SER A 121 -9.27 -12.17 32.56
CA SER A 121 -10.57 -12.35 31.86
C SER A 121 -10.82 -13.78 31.36
N LEU A 122 -9.78 -14.60 31.23
CA LEU A 122 -9.87 -16.01 30.88
C LEU A 122 -9.88 -16.94 32.10
N GLY A 123 -9.74 -16.42 33.33
CA GLY A 123 -9.66 -17.22 34.56
C GLY A 123 -8.39 -18.08 34.72
N VAL A 124 -7.51 -18.14 33.71
CA VAL A 124 -6.37 -19.05 33.69
C VAL A 124 -5.25 -18.61 34.64
N LYS A 125 -4.72 -19.56 35.44
CA LYS A 125 -3.66 -19.32 36.43
C LYS A 125 -2.36 -20.01 36.01
N CYS A 126 -1.30 -19.23 35.82
CA CYS A 126 0.05 -19.77 35.69
C CYS A 126 0.70 -19.89 37.09
N LYS A 127 1.28 -21.04 37.43
CA LYS A 127 2.06 -21.22 38.66
C LYS A 127 3.46 -20.61 38.47
N GLY A 128 3.77 -19.52 39.19
CA GLY A 128 5.13 -18.96 39.31
C GLY A 128 5.34 -17.60 38.63
N SER A 129 4.89 -16.52 39.28
CA SER A 129 5.25 -15.14 38.90
C SER A 129 5.17 -14.19 40.10
N THR A 130 6.21 -14.16 40.93
CA THR A 130 6.41 -13.16 41.99
C THR A 130 7.16 -11.95 41.44
N THR A 131 6.54 -10.77 41.47
CA THR A 131 7.13 -9.51 40.97
C THR A 131 7.71 -8.70 42.12
N LYS A 132 8.94 -8.20 41.97
CA LYS A 132 9.51 -7.09 42.76
C LYS A 132 10.14 -6.07 41.81
N VAL A 133 10.24 -4.81 42.23
CA VAL A 133 10.62 -3.65 41.40
C VAL A 133 11.51 -2.73 42.24
N ASP A 134 12.60 -2.21 41.65
CA ASP A 134 13.17 -0.87 41.88
C ASP A 134 14.33 -0.56 40.88
N PRO A 135 14.84 0.70 40.78
CA PRO A 135 15.43 1.22 39.53
C PRO A 135 16.80 1.94 39.66
N THR A 136 17.16 2.73 38.63
CA THR A 136 18.13 3.88 38.60
C THR A 136 19.54 3.60 38.04
N VAL A 137 20.05 4.51 37.17
CA VAL A 137 21.42 5.13 37.12
C VAL A 137 21.71 5.83 35.76
N THR A 138 22.46 6.94 35.79
CA THR A 138 23.01 7.81 34.71
C THR A 138 24.25 8.57 35.27
N PRO A 139 25.02 9.45 34.55
CA PRO A 139 25.04 9.89 33.14
C PRO A 139 26.28 9.30 32.39
N PRO A 140 27.33 9.96 31.79
CA PRO A 140 27.71 11.38 31.52
C PRO A 140 27.74 11.75 29.99
N SER A 141 28.61 12.69 29.55
CA SER A 141 28.78 13.19 28.16
C SER A 141 30.12 13.96 27.95
N THR A 142 30.62 14.11 26.70
CA THR A 142 31.57 15.17 26.25
C THR A 142 31.58 15.39 24.71
N ASP A 143 31.54 16.67 24.29
CA ASP A 143 31.84 17.26 22.94
C ASP A 143 33.32 17.80 22.92
N PRO A 144 33.94 18.53 21.91
CA PRO A 144 33.40 19.54 20.97
C PRO A 144 34.13 19.68 19.56
N PRO A 145 34.39 20.86 18.91
CA PRO A 145 33.54 21.39 17.81
C PRO A 145 34.26 21.95 16.53
N VAL A 146 33.52 22.29 15.44
CA VAL A 146 33.99 23.09 14.28
C VAL A 146 32.94 24.13 13.82
N LYS A 147 33.30 25.11 12.96
CA LYS A 147 32.69 26.46 12.82
C LYS A 147 31.66 26.67 11.67
N LYS A 148 30.98 27.82 11.75
CA LYS A 148 29.88 28.35 10.91
C LYS A 148 30.22 28.64 9.43
N GLY A 149 29.18 28.59 8.59
CA GLY A 149 28.95 29.52 7.47
C GLY A 149 27.59 30.22 7.67
N ASN A 150 27.42 31.45 7.15
CA ASN A 150 26.25 32.28 7.48
C ASN A 150 25.07 32.09 6.50
N ASP A 151 23.93 31.68 7.06
CA ASP A 151 22.60 32.16 6.65
C ASP A 151 22.09 33.09 7.77
N VAL A 152 21.13 33.97 7.48
CA VAL A 152 20.38 34.66 8.55
C VAL A 152 19.36 33.66 9.11
N ASP A 153 19.73 33.02 10.21
CA ASP A 153 18.85 32.14 10.95
C ASP A 153 17.82 32.96 11.74
N GLU A 154 16.55 32.81 11.37
CA GLU A 154 15.39 33.41 12.03
C GLU A 154 15.23 32.85 13.46
N GLU A 155 14.97 33.72 14.43
CA GLU A 155 15.03 33.38 15.86
C GLU A 155 13.72 32.73 16.36
N ASP A 156 13.83 31.53 16.94
CA ASP A 156 12.70 30.70 17.36
C ASP A 156 12.13 31.18 18.70
N THR A 157 11.21 32.14 18.59
CA THR A 157 10.47 32.76 19.71
C THR A 157 9.23 31.96 20.15
N GLY A 158 8.96 30.81 19.53
CA GLY A 158 7.78 29.99 19.82
C GLY A 158 7.91 29.11 21.07
N SER A 159 6.78 28.63 21.58
CA SER A 159 6.73 27.64 22.66
C SER A 159 7.34 26.28 22.27
N GLU A 160 7.68 25.46 23.27
CA GLU A 160 8.20 24.10 23.06
C GLU A 160 7.13 23.25 22.34
N PRO A 161 7.43 22.66 21.17
CA PRO A 161 6.48 21.84 20.44
C PRO A 161 6.35 20.45 21.07
N SER A 162 5.15 19.87 21.06
CA SER A 162 4.88 18.55 21.68
C SER A 162 5.34 17.36 20.85
N LYS A 163 5.75 17.59 19.60
CA LYS A 163 6.23 16.61 18.61
C LYS A 163 7.23 17.28 17.66
N ILE A 164 7.81 16.53 16.72
CA ILE A 164 8.60 17.13 15.63
C ILE A 164 7.67 17.86 14.67
N GLU A 165 7.77 19.19 14.65
CA GLU A 165 7.09 20.07 13.71
C GLU A 165 8.00 20.29 12.49
N HIS A 166 7.55 19.81 11.35
CA HIS A 166 8.26 19.96 10.08
C HIS A 166 7.25 19.89 8.93
N THR A 167 7.35 20.84 8.01
CA THR A 167 6.64 20.85 6.72
C THR A 167 7.66 20.51 5.63
N PRO A 168 7.50 19.39 4.91
CA PRO A 168 8.35 19.07 3.78
C PRO A 168 8.27 20.13 2.67
N PRO A 169 9.38 20.49 2.01
CA PRO A 169 9.32 21.24 0.75
C PRO A 169 8.76 20.35 -0.37
N ASP A 170 7.77 20.82 -1.12
CA ASP A 170 7.19 20.05 -2.24
C ASP A 170 8.17 19.88 -3.41
N GLU A 171 8.97 20.92 -3.68
CA GLU A 171 9.98 20.93 -4.75
C GLU A 171 11.36 21.40 -4.26
N ALA A 172 12.43 20.88 -4.87
CA ALA A 172 13.79 21.41 -4.72
C ALA A 172 14.63 21.23 -6.01
N PRO A 173 15.57 22.14 -6.32
CA PRO A 173 16.42 22.02 -7.50
C PRO A 173 17.51 20.95 -7.33
N GLN A 174 17.62 20.04 -8.32
CA GLN A 174 18.68 19.02 -8.37
C GLN A 174 20.08 19.66 -8.30
N LYS A 175 21.02 18.92 -7.69
CA LYS A 175 22.43 19.28 -7.51
C LYS A 175 22.72 20.48 -6.60
N SER A 176 21.68 21.10 -6.02
CA SER A 176 21.80 22.18 -5.03
C SER A 176 21.74 21.63 -3.60
N ALA A 177 22.44 22.28 -2.66
CA ALA A 177 22.42 21.84 -1.26
C ALA A 177 21.04 22.06 -0.62
N LEU A 178 20.44 21.00 -0.09
CA LEU A 178 19.08 21.01 0.45
C LEU A 178 19.11 21.23 1.96
N LYS A 179 18.49 22.32 2.42
CA LYS A 179 18.45 22.72 3.84
C LYS A 179 17.12 22.29 4.45
N ILE A 180 17.14 21.29 5.34
CA ILE A 180 15.95 20.82 6.06
C ILE A 180 15.93 21.47 7.46
N LYS A 181 14.82 22.15 7.80
CA LYS A 181 14.57 22.79 9.10
C LYS A 181 13.37 22.12 9.81
N CYS A 182 13.45 21.93 11.12
CA CYS A 182 12.31 21.47 11.95
C CYS A 182 12.36 22.08 13.36
N ARG A 183 11.24 22.05 14.09
CA ARG A 183 11.17 22.34 15.52
C ARG A 183 10.91 21.04 16.29
N ALA A 184 11.54 20.85 17.45
CA ALA A 184 11.37 19.64 18.26
C ALA A 184 11.54 19.90 19.76
N PRO A 185 10.84 19.14 20.63
CA PRO A 185 11.01 19.25 22.08
C PRO A 185 12.43 18.86 22.49
N LYS A 186 12.88 19.42 23.62
CA LYS A 186 14.14 19.08 24.28
C LYS A 186 13.94 17.94 25.29
N LYS A 187 12.75 17.84 25.89
CA LYS A 187 12.47 16.84 26.93
C LYS A 187 12.51 15.41 26.38
N GLY A 188 13.55 14.66 26.78
CA GLY A 188 13.75 13.25 26.38
C GLY A 188 14.48 13.06 25.05
N VAL A 189 14.87 14.15 24.39
CA VAL A 189 15.62 14.15 23.13
C VAL A 189 17.09 14.41 23.41
N THR A 190 17.97 13.68 22.74
CA THR A 190 19.44 13.76 22.88
C THR A 190 20.12 14.16 21.58
N LYS A 191 19.64 13.66 20.42
CA LYS A 191 20.06 14.09 19.07
C LYS A 191 18.85 14.10 18.13
N LEU A 192 18.89 14.92 17.08
CA LEU A 192 18.01 14.76 15.91
C LEU A 192 18.84 14.26 14.73
N ILE A 193 18.35 13.23 14.04
CA ILE A 193 18.96 12.69 12.83
C ILE A 193 17.97 12.81 11.66
N LEU A 194 18.45 13.39 10.57
CA LEU A 194 17.83 13.37 9.27
C LEU A 194 18.31 12.13 8.51
N TYR A 195 17.39 11.21 8.24
CA TYR A 195 17.64 10.01 7.45
C TYR A 195 17.17 10.26 6.01
N TYR A 196 18.04 10.12 5.01
CA TYR A 196 17.71 10.37 3.59
C TYR A 196 18.31 9.31 2.67
N ARG A 197 17.69 9.03 1.52
CA ARG A 197 18.22 8.07 0.54
C ARG A 197 18.20 8.60 -0.89
N LYS A 198 19.22 8.22 -1.66
CA LYS A 198 19.31 8.56 -3.10
C LYS A 198 18.43 7.58 -3.90
N PRO A 199 17.92 7.96 -5.08
CA PRO A 199 17.15 7.06 -5.92
C PRO A 199 17.93 5.77 -6.21
N GLY A 200 17.28 4.62 -6.02
CA GLY A 200 17.90 3.31 -6.22
C GLY A 200 18.71 2.77 -5.04
N GLN A 201 18.85 3.51 -3.93
CA GLN A 201 19.32 2.94 -2.66
C GLN A 201 18.13 2.37 -1.88
N SER A 202 18.30 1.20 -1.25
CA SER A 202 17.41 0.70 -0.20
C SER A 202 17.56 1.54 1.08
N ASP A 203 18.82 1.70 1.49
CA ASP A 203 19.21 2.12 2.84
C ASP A 203 19.23 3.65 2.97
N TYR A 204 18.97 4.15 4.18
CA TYR A 204 19.01 5.57 4.51
C TYR A 204 20.38 5.99 5.07
N THR A 205 20.94 7.06 4.49
CA THR A 205 22.09 7.79 5.02
C THR A 205 21.65 8.72 6.14
N ALA A 206 22.43 8.80 7.22
CA ALA A 206 22.14 9.64 8.38
C ALA A 206 22.96 10.94 8.37
N ALA A 207 22.30 12.08 8.57
CA ALA A 207 22.92 13.38 8.85
C ALA A 207 22.38 13.96 10.16
N GLU A 208 23.27 14.42 11.05
CA GLU A 208 22.86 15.02 12.32
C GLU A 208 22.32 16.45 12.13
N MET A 209 21.17 16.75 12.75
CA MET A 209 20.57 18.09 12.71
C MET A 209 21.10 18.94 13.85
N ASN A 210 21.69 20.08 13.50
CA ASN A 210 22.29 21.01 14.44
C ASN A 210 21.22 21.97 14.97
N ASN A 211 21.12 22.14 16.29
CA ASN A 211 20.29 23.20 16.88
C ASN A 211 20.88 24.57 16.47
N TYR A 212 20.02 25.51 16.06
CA TYR A 212 20.47 26.84 15.63
C TYR A 212 19.79 28.00 16.38
N SER A 213 18.58 27.80 16.90
CA SER A 213 17.87 28.72 17.78
C SER A 213 16.78 27.95 18.55
N GLY A 214 16.42 28.39 19.76
CA GLY A 214 15.24 27.91 20.49
C GLY A 214 15.03 26.39 20.48
N TYR A 215 13.96 25.94 19.83
CA TYR A 215 13.59 24.53 19.58
C TYR A 215 13.86 24.08 18.14
N SER A 216 14.53 24.92 17.35
CA SER A 216 14.73 24.78 15.92
C SER A 216 16.10 24.17 15.56
N TYR A 217 16.06 23.18 14.67
CA TYR A 217 17.20 22.39 14.21
C TYR A 217 17.29 22.44 12.68
N LYS A 218 18.52 22.35 12.14
CA LYS A 218 18.77 22.28 10.70
C LYS A 218 19.82 21.25 10.32
N ALA A 219 19.60 20.58 9.20
CA ALA A 219 20.61 19.80 8.50
C ALA A 219 20.72 20.26 7.04
N VAL A 220 21.89 20.06 6.45
CA VAL A 220 22.20 20.45 5.08
C VAL A 220 22.69 19.23 4.33
N ILE A 221 21.92 18.77 3.35
CA ILE A 221 22.31 17.65 2.48
C ILE A 221 23.19 18.21 1.35
N PRO A 222 24.38 17.64 1.08
CA PRO A 222 25.26 18.12 0.02
C PRO A 222 24.60 18.02 -1.36
N GLY A 223 24.77 19.07 -2.18
CA GLY A 223 24.17 19.13 -3.52
C GLY A 223 24.38 17.89 -4.41
N PRO A 224 25.58 17.28 -4.46
CA PRO A 224 25.80 16.04 -5.23
C PRO A 224 24.93 14.83 -4.83
N GLU A 225 24.28 14.88 -3.67
CA GLU A 225 23.39 13.82 -3.18
C GLU A 225 21.91 14.10 -3.50
N VAL A 226 21.57 15.36 -3.78
CA VAL A 226 20.23 15.83 -4.16
C VAL A 226 20.01 15.60 -5.66
N GLN A 227 19.79 14.35 -6.04
CA GLN A 227 19.68 13.91 -7.43
C GLN A 227 18.54 12.92 -7.68
N GLY A 228 18.10 12.80 -8.93
CA GLY A 228 16.93 12.01 -9.34
C GLY A 228 15.70 12.87 -9.60
N ALA A 229 14.55 12.24 -9.85
CA ALA A 229 13.26 12.93 -9.98
C ALA A 229 12.54 13.10 -8.63
N ILE A 230 12.84 12.25 -7.65
CA ILE A 230 12.21 12.20 -6.33
C ILE A 230 13.31 12.04 -5.28
N PHE A 231 13.22 12.79 -4.18
CA PHE A 231 14.06 12.65 -2.99
C PHE A 231 13.22 12.15 -1.81
N GLN A 232 13.79 11.29 -0.95
CA GLN A 232 13.07 10.70 0.18
C GLN A 232 13.87 10.81 1.47
N TYR A 233 13.21 11.23 2.56
CA TYR A 233 13.82 11.39 3.88
C TYR A 233 12.80 11.27 5.02
N TYR A 234 13.27 11.11 6.25
CA TYR A 234 12.50 11.30 7.47
C TYR A 234 13.39 11.88 8.57
N ILE A 235 12.78 12.45 9.61
CA ILE A 235 13.49 13.02 10.76
C ILE A 235 13.17 12.17 11.99
N ALA A 236 14.18 11.70 12.72
CA ALA A 236 14.00 11.01 13.99
C ALA A 236 14.73 11.74 15.12
N ALA A 237 14.05 11.93 16.24
CA ALA A 237 14.65 12.35 17.50
C ALA A 237 15.07 11.09 18.28
N LEU A 238 16.35 11.01 18.63
CA LEU A 238 16.92 9.92 19.42
C LEU A 238 17.07 10.37 20.87
N GLY A 239 16.62 9.55 21.81
CA GLY A 239 16.77 9.77 23.25
C GLY A 239 18.00 9.06 23.84
N SER A 240 18.01 8.94 25.17
CA SER A 240 19.07 8.28 25.92
C SER A 240 19.31 6.84 25.45
N GLY A 241 20.55 6.53 25.05
CA GLY A 241 20.92 5.23 24.49
C GLY A 241 20.58 5.05 23.01
N GLY A 242 20.38 6.15 22.26
CA GLY A 242 20.24 6.14 20.79
C GLY A 242 18.90 5.62 20.27
N LYS A 243 17.95 5.31 21.15
CA LYS A 243 16.62 4.82 20.75
C LYS A 243 15.76 5.96 20.20
N PRO A 244 15.01 5.77 19.10
CA PRO A 244 14.07 6.78 18.62
C PRO A 244 12.97 7.01 19.66
N VAL A 245 12.68 8.28 19.96
CA VAL A 245 11.62 8.69 20.89
C VAL A 245 10.44 9.39 20.19
N MET A 246 10.67 9.97 19.01
CA MET A 246 9.64 10.46 18.09
C MET A 246 10.23 10.65 16.69
N ALA A 247 9.37 10.71 15.66
CA ALA A 247 9.78 10.93 14.28
C ALA A 247 8.77 11.81 13.51
N ASN A 248 9.19 12.27 12.33
CA ASN A 248 8.39 12.92 11.30
C ASN A 248 8.74 12.24 9.97
N GLY A 249 7.80 11.44 9.44
CA GLY A 249 8.07 10.38 8.47
C GLY A 249 8.75 9.14 9.11
N ASN A 250 8.85 8.05 8.35
CA ASN A 250 9.63 6.86 8.68
C ASN A 250 10.24 6.21 7.40
N SER A 251 10.89 5.05 7.50
CA SER A 251 11.53 4.38 6.35
C SER A 251 10.56 3.83 5.30
N GLY A 252 9.34 3.45 5.70
CA GLY A 252 8.27 3.00 4.81
C GLY A 252 7.37 4.14 4.32
N ALA A 253 7.18 5.17 5.14
CA ALA A 253 6.44 6.40 4.84
C ALA A 253 7.36 7.64 4.99
N PRO A 254 8.34 7.83 4.08
CA PRO A 254 9.21 9.00 4.10
C PRO A 254 8.50 10.25 3.61
N ASN A 255 8.97 11.42 4.04
CA ASN A 255 8.71 12.69 3.39
C ASN A 255 9.32 12.67 1.98
N ILE A 256 8.60 13.25 1.01
CA ILE A 256 8.92 13.18 -0.42
C ILE A 256 9.10 14.60 -0.97
N ILE A 257 10.16 14.83 -1.76
CA ILE A 257 10.37 16.09 -2.51
C ILE A 257 10.48 15.77 -4.00
N SER A 258 9.81 16.56 -4.84
CA SER A 258 9.98 16.51 -6.29
C SER A 258 11.23 17.29 -6.70
N LEU A 259 12.18 16.63 -7.37
CA LEU A 259 13.47 17.23 -7.71
C LEU A 259 13.48 17.81 -9.13
N THR A 260 13.38 19.13 -9.25
CA THR A 260 13.39 19.83 -10.53
C THR A 260 14.80 19.90 -11.12
N LYS A 261 14.92 19.61 -12.42
CA LYS A 261 16.19 19.78 -13.14
C LYS A 261 16.55 21.27 -13.18
N PRO A 262 17.79 21.68 -12.86
CA PRO A 262 18.19 23.08 -13.01
C PRO A 262 17.97 23.51 -14.47
N LYS A 263 17.19 24.57 -14.68
CA LYS A 263 17.10 25.23 -15.98
C LYS A 263 18.50 25.63 -16.40
N LYS A 264 19.02 25.02 -17.47
CA LYS A 264 20.12 25.65 -18.22
C LYS A 264 19.62 27.01 -18.66
N SER A 265 20.30 28.07 -18.24
CA SER A 265 20.11 29.39 -18.81
C SER A 265 20.60 29.35 -20.26
N SER A 266 19.69 29.05 -21.20
CA SER A 266 19.92 29.18 -22.64
C SER A 266 19.93 30.66 -23.00
N SER A 267 21.00 31.36 -22.59
CA SER A 267 21.34 32.71 -23.03
C SER A 267 21.91 32.65 -24.46
N SER A 268 21.07 32.20 -25.38
CA SER A 268 21.23 32.32 -26.83
C SER A 268 20.17 33.31 -27.29
N VAL A 269 20.57 34.57 -27.41
CA VAL A 269 19.75 35.61 -28.04
C VAL A 269 19.92 35.44 -29.54
N ASP A 270 18.92 34.87 -30.20
CA ASP A 270 18.70 35.10 -31.63
C ASP A 270 17.76 36.31 -31.77
N PRO A 271 18.20 37.39 -32.44
CA PRO A 271 17.33 38.51 -32.79
C PRO A 271 16.52 38.22 -34.08
N GLU A 272 15.62 39.14 -34.41
CA GLU A 272 14.98 39.27 -35.75
C GLU A 272 14.10 38.09 -36.24
N GLU A 273 12.87 38.01 -35.71
CA GLU A 273 11.72 37.83 -36.61
C GLU A 273 10.97 39.17 -36.76
N ASP A 274 10.88 39.68 -38.00
CA ASP A 274 10.20 40.93 -38.37
C ASP A 274 8.69 40.71 -38.57
N PRO A 275 7.81 41.34 -37.77
CA PRO A 275 6.39 41.06 -37.80
C PRO A 275 5.58 41.97 -38.74
N LEU A 276 5.91 42.10 -40.06
CA LEU A 276 5.00 42.73 -41.06
C LEU A 276 5.25 42.46 -42.58
N GLY A 277 5.48 41.21 -43.01
CA GLY A 277 5.74 40.84 -44.42
C GLY A 277 4.51 40.47 -45.31
N LYS A 278 4.08 41.36 -46.21
CA LYS A 278 2.82 41.26 -47.01
C LYS A 278 2.73 40.09 -48.03
N LYS A 279 1.50 39.56 -48.16
CA LYS A 279 0.96 38.60 -49.17
C LYS A 279 1.59 38.62 -50.59
N LYS A 280 1.76 37.43 -51.18
CA LYS A 280 1.43 37.17 -52.61
C LYS A 280 1.03 35.70 -52.87
N LYS A 281 0.05 35.54 -53.76
CA LYS A 281 -0.39 34.35 -54.54
C LYS A 281 -0.90 34.90 -55.89
N PRO A 282 -1.11 34.11 -56.95
CA PRO A 282 -1.05 32.64 -57.05
C PRO A 282 0.10 32.16 -57.97
N ASP A 283 0.15 30.85 -58.24
CA ASP A 283 -0.01 30.34 -59.61
C ASP A 283 -0.43 28.86 -59.59
N ASP A 284 -1.09 28.42 -60.66
CA ASP A 284 -1.65 27.06 -60.79
C ASP A 284 -0.63 26.06 -61.36
N LYS A 285 -0.40 24.96 -60.63
CA LYS A 285 -0.04 23.67 -61.22
C LYS A 285 -0.78 22.53 -60.53
N LYS A 286 -1.58 21.81 -61.32
CA LYS A 286 -2.12 20.51 -60.95
C LYS A 286 -1.06 19.44 -61.24
N ASP A 287 -0.40 18.95 -60.19
CA ASP A 287 0.25 17.64 -60.26
C ASP A 287 -0.73 16.56 -59.77
N PRO A 288 -0.86 15.42 -60.48
CA PRO A 288 -1.72 14.33 -60.06
C PRO A 288 -1.03 13.46 -59.00
N ASP A 289 -1.44 13.66 -57.76
CA ASP A 289 -1.44 12.68 -56.65
C ASP A 289 -0.39 11.56 -56.67
N ILE A 290 0.72 11.80 -55.96
CA ILE A 290 1.30 10.77 -55.08
C ILE A 290 1.49 11.38 -53.69
N THR A 291 0.38 11.75 -53.05
CA THR A 291 0.36 11.79 -51.59
C THR A 291 0.31 10.35 -51.09
N PRO A 292 1.29 9.86 -50.29
CA PRO A 292 1.19 8.53 -49.71
C PRO A 292 -0.01 8.51 -48.76
N ASP A 293 -1.09 7.85 -49.19
CA ASP A 293 -2.41 7.85 -48.57
C ASP A 293 -2.32 7.61 -47.05
N THR A 294 -2.57 8.67 -46.28
CA THR A 294 -2.59 8.61 -44.81
C THR A 294 -3.90 8.04 -44.28
N ARG A 295 -4.33 6.89 -44.84
CA ARG A 295 -5.15 5.86 -44.19
C ARG A 295 -4.39 5.26 -42.99
N GLY A 296 -4.06 6.12 -42.03
CA GLY A 296 -3.56 5.73 -40.72
C GLY A 296 -4.58 4.83 -40.03
N ARG A 297 -4.06 3.84 -39.29
CA ARG A 297 -4.84 2.80 -38.61
C ARG A 297 -5.88 3.46 -37.71
N LYS A 298 -7.15 3.16 -37.96
CA LYS A 298 -8.28 3.82 -37.27
C LYS A 298 -8.86 2.96 -36.17
N TRP A 299 -8.65 1.66 -36.20
CA TRP A 299 -9.16 0.73 -35.20
C TRP A 299 -8.04 0.20 -34.32
N LEU A 300 -8.37 -0.08 -33.06
CA LEU A 300 -7.49 -0.66 -32.07
C LEU A 300 -8.28 -1.72 -31.29
N LEU A 301 -7.96 -2.99 -31.55
CA LEU A 301 -8.52 -4.15 -30.87
C LEU A 301 -7.65 -4.50 -29.66
N LYS A 302 -8.17 -4.37 -28.46
CA LYS A 302 -7.56 -4.79 -27.19
C LYS A 302 -8.02 -6.21 -26.83
N LEU A 303 -7.06 -7.04 -26.43
CA LEU A 303 -7.26 -8.39 -25.91
C LEU A 303 -6.39 -8.55 -24.66
N GLY A 304 -7.00 -8.76 -23.49
CA GLY A 304 -6.26 -8.79 -22.23
C GLY A 304 -6.89 -9.66 -21.16
N GLY A 305 -6.12 -9.94 -20.10
CA GLY A 305 -6.61 -10.49 -18.84
C GLY A 305 -6.98 -9.36 -17.89
N ARG A 306 -8.00 -9.57 -17.04
CA ARG A 306 -8.44 -8.61 -16.02
C ARG A 306 -8.47 -9.20 -14.61
N TRP A 307 -8.29 -8.33 -13.64
CA TRP A 307 -8.35 -8.59 -12.20
C TRP A 307 -9.05 -7.42 -11.50
N GLY A 308 -10.14 -7.70 -10.78
CA GLY A 308 -10.84 -6.69 -9.99
C GLY A 308 -10.30 -6.55 -8.55
N LEU A 309 -10.46 -5.36 -7.97
CA LEU A 309 -10.43 -5.11 -6.53
C LEU A 309 -11.54 -4.12 -6.18
N GLY A 310 -12.33 -4.37 -5.15
CA GLY A 310 -13.48 -3.53 -4.79
C GLY A 310 -13.58 -3.27 -3.29
N TYR A 311 -14.14 -2.12 -2.93
CA TYR A 311 -14.49 -1.81 -1.55
C TYR A 311 -15.93 -2.22 -1.27
N LEU A 312 -16.12 -3.13 -0.30
CA LEU A 312 -17.43 -3.62 0.11
C LEU A 312 -17.91 -2.87 1.37
N SER A 313 -19.19 -2.51 1.38
CA SER A 313 -19.88 -1.81 2.47
C SER A 313 -20.55 -2.79 3.44
N THR A 314 -20.85 -2.37 4.68
CA THR A 314 -21.65 -3.18 5.62
C THR A 314 -23.09 -3.41 5.14
N SER A 315 -23.57 -2.53 4.25
CA SER A 315 -24.87 -2.67 3.59
C SER A 315 -24.94 -3.85 2.60
N MET A 316 -23.80 -4.45 2.25
CA MET A 316 -23.76 -5.54 1.26
C MET A 316 -24.17 -6.89 1.86
N CYS A 317 -24.91 -7.65 1.08
CA CYS A 317 -25.40 -8.98 1.39
C CYS A 317 -24.68 -10.01 0.52
N SER A 318 -24.26 -11.12 1.11
CA SER A 318 -23.55 -12.18 0.39
C SER A 318 -24.52 -13.03 -0.45
N SER A 319 -24.04 -13.66 -1.52
CA SER A 319 -24.91 -14.27 -2.52
C SER A 319 -25.33 -15.71 -2.22
N LEU A 320 -24.64 -16.44 -1.33
CA LEU A 320 -24.91 -17.87 -1.08
C LEU A 320 -24.93 -18.28 0.41
N ALA A 321 -24.28 -17.55 1.32
CA ALA A 321 -24.28 -17.91 2.74
C ALA A 321 -25.72 -17.96 3.32
N PRO A 322 -26.05 -18.95 4.18
CA PRO A 322 -27.38 -19.07 4.76
C PRO A 322 -27.70 -17.89 5.69
N PRO A 323 -28.98 -17.43 5.73
CA PRO A 323 -29.35 -16.21 6.44
C PRO A 323 -29.21 -16.34 7.96
N ALA A 324 -28.17 -15.74 8.52
CA ALA A 324 -27.88 -15.72 9.96
C ALA A 324 -28.71 -14.68 10.75
N GLY A 325 -29.93 -14.35 10.29
CA GLY A 325 -30.87 -13.42 10.93
C GLY A 325 -30.43 -11.95 10.87
N GLY A 326 -30.80 -11.23 9.81
CA GLY A 326 -30.44 -9.83 9.60
C GLY A 326 -31.26 -9.16 8.48
N GLU A 327 -30.88 -7.95 8.10
CA GLU A 327 -31.65 -7.04 7.23
C GLU A 327 -31.60 -7.43 5.73
N CYS A 328 -30.85 -8.46 5.33
CA CYS A 328 -30.80 -8.98 3.95
C CYS A 328 -32.03 -9.80 3.49
N ASP A 329 -33.25 -9.49 3.96
CA ASP A 329 -34.52 -10.16 3.57
C ASP A 329 -34.52 -11.71 3.59
N GLY A 330 -33.63 -12.34 4.36
CA GLY A 330 -33.48 -13.80 4.42
C GLY A 330 -32.58 -14.42 3.34
N GLN A 331 -31.74 -13.65 2.66
CA GLN A 331 -30.72 -14.13 1.72
C GLN A 331 -29.32 -13.62 2.12
N GLY A 332 -28.33 -14.49 2.28
CA GLY A 332 -26.95 -14.07 2.56
C GLY A 332 -26.66 -13.65 4.01
N MET A 333 -25.41 -13.23 4.23
CA MET A 333 -24.99 -12.52 5.44
C MET A 333 -24.49 -11.10 5.12
N HIS A 334 -24.65 -10.18 6.07
CA HIS A 334 -24.04 -8.86 6.01
C HIS A 334 -22.53 -8.90 6.26
N ILE A 335 -21.81 -7.96 5.64
CA ILE A 335 -20.40 -7.71 5.93
C ILE A 335 -20.27 -6.96 7.26
N ALA A 336 -19.77 -7.63 8.30
CA ALA A 336 -19.61 -7.03 9.63
C ALA A 336 -18.52 -5.94 9.71
N ASN A 337 -17.49 -6.01 8.85
CA ASN A 337 -16.40 -5.03 8.77
C ASN A 337 -16.16 -4.68 7.29
N PRO A 338 -16.38 -3.43 6.83
CA PRO A 338 -16.21 -3.06 5.43
C PRO A 338 -14.72 -3.04 5.05
N GLY A 339 -14.41 -3.31 3.79
CA GLY A 339 -13.01 -3.49 3.36
C GLY A 339 -12.82 -3.86 1.90
N PHE A 340 -11.56 -4.10 1.52
CA PHE A 340 -11.18 -4.41 0.14
C PHE A 340 -11.25 -5.92 -0.16
N ALA A 341 -12.16 -6.29 -1.05
CA ALA A 341 -12.36 -7.65 -1.54
C ALA A 341 -11.73 -7.83 -2.93
N PHE A 342 -11.31 -9.06 -3.24
CA PHE A 342 -10.84 -9.41 -4.58
C PHE A 342 -12.02 -9.52 -5.52
N GLY A 343 -11.93 -8.89 -6.69
CA GLY A 343 -12.94 -9.00 -7.74
C GLY A 343 -12.67 -10.18 -8.66
N GLU A 344 -13.48 -10.27 -9.70
CA GLU A 344 -13.34 -11.25 -10.78
C GLU A 344 -11.93 -11.35 -11.37
N MET A 345 -11.57 -12.58 -11.74
CA MET A 345 -10.51 -12.87 -12.70
C MET A 345 -11.13 -13.21 -14.05
N GLY A 346 -10.58 -12.70 -15.15
CA GLY A 346 -11.17 -12.95 -16.46
C GLY A 346 -10.45 -12.27 -17.63
N GLY A 347 -11.22 -11.81 -18.62
CA GLY A 347 -10.70 -11.18 -19.84
C GLY A 347 -11.43 -9.90 -20.26
N GLU A 348 -10.74 -9.11 -21.09
CA GLU A 348 -11.24 -7.92 -21.78
C GLU A 348 -11.11 -8.09 -23.30
N LEU A 349 -12.20 -7.74 -24.02
CA LEU A 349 -12.27 -7.56 -25.46
C LEU A 349 -12.68 -6.11 -25.73
N GLY A 350 -11.73 -5.27 -26.15
CA GLY A 350 -11.96 -3.85 -26.40
C GLY A 350 -11.86 -3.49 -27.88
N LEU A 351 -12.79 -2.71 -28.41
CA LEU A 351 -12.70 -2.15 -29.77
C LEU A 351 -12.77 -0.62 -29.72
N HIS A 352 -11.66 0.03 -30.05
CA HIS A 352 -11.49 1.48 -30.00
C HIS A 352 -11.29 2.05 -31.41
N TYR A 353 -11.91 3.20 -31.67
CA TYR A 353 -11.73 4.01 -32.88
C TYR A 353 -10.92 5.27 -32.57
N LYS A 354 -9.89 5.52 -33.36
CA LYS A 354 -8.98 6.68 -33.28
C LYS A 354 -9.61 7.87 -34.01
N ILE A 355 -10.14 8.81 -33.24
CA ILE A 355 -10.79 10.04 -33.76
C ILE A 355 -9.72 11.08 -34.13
N SER A 356 -8.64 11.17 -33.35
CA SER A 356 -7.49 12.04 -33.62
C SER A 356 -6.19 11.37 -33.19
N GLU A 357 -5.04 12.02 -33.41
CA GLU A 357 -3.74 11.48 -32.97
C GLU A 357 -3.62 11.36 -31.45
N ASN A 358 -4.46 12.07 -30.69
CA ASN A 358 -4.46 12.10 -29.23
C ASN A 358 -5.77 11.60 -28.61
N PHE A 359 -6.74 11.07 -29.37
CA PHE A 359 -8.04 10.66 -28.82
C PHE A 359 -8.60 9.38 -29.47
N THR A 360 -8.99 8.42 -28.62
CA THR A 360 -9.71 7.20 -29.03
C THR A 360 -11.00 7.04 -28.23
N MET A 361 -12.09 6.64 -28.88
CA MET A 361 -13.36 6.28 -28.26
C MET A 361 -13.68 4.81 -28.58
N GLY A 362 -14.13 4.02 -27.62
CA GLY A 362 -14.30 2.58 -27.80
C GLY A 362 -15.25 1.90 -26.84
N LEU A 363 -15.56 0.64 -27.13
CA LEU A 363 -16.38 -0.24 -26.30
C LEU A 363 -15.50 -1.40 -25.79
N ASP A 364 -15.42 -1.56 -24.48
CA ASP A 364 -14.79 -2.71 -23.83
C ASP A 364 -15.88 -3.65 -23.28
N ALA A 365 -15.90 -4.88 -23.78
CA ALA A 365 -16.65 -5.98 -23.19
C ALA A 365 -15.71 -6.76 -22.28
N LYS A 366 -16.04 -6.85 -20.99
CA LYS A 366 -15.27 -7.59 -20.00
C LYS A 366 -16.11 -8.71 -19.40
N PHE A 367 -15.48 -9.84 -19.14
CA PHE A 367 -16.10 -11.01 -18.52
C PHE A 367 -15.16 -11.59 -17.47
N GLY A 368 -15.68 -12.23 -16.45
CA GLY A 368 -14.86 -12.86 -15.43
C GLY A 368 -15.65 -13.75 -14.47
N PHE A 369 -14.92 -14.45 -13.63
CA PHE A 369 -15.49 -15.33 -12.62
C PHE A 369 -14.82 -15.13 -11.26
N VAL A 370 -15.54 -15.58 -10.24
CA VAL A 370 -15.12 -15.68 -8.84
C VAL A 370 -15.49 -17.07 -8.33
N THR A 371 -14.85 -17.55 -7.26
CA THR A 371 -15.25 -18.78 -6.57
C THR A 371 -15.71 -18.47 -5.14
N THR A 372 -16.64 -19.26 -4.62
CA THR A 372 -17.11 -19.24 -3.22
C THR A 372 -16.74 -20.57 -2.54
N ASP A 373 -16.47 -20.53 -1.24
CA ASP A 373 -16.36 -21.75 -0.40
C ASP A 373 -17.73 -22.15 0.19
N TYR A 374 -18.75 -21.30 0.06
CA TYR A 374 -20.07 -21.45 0.68
C TYR A 374 -21.11 -22.22 -0.17
N ALA A 375 -20.83 -22.49 -1.43
CA ALA A 375 -21.76 -23.24 -2.29
C ALA A 375 -21.99 -24.67 -1.77
N GLY A 376 -23.25 -25.04 -1.57
CA GLY A 376 -23.65 -26.40 -1.25
C GLY A 376 -23.30 -27.40 -2.36
N PRO A 377 -23.29 -28.71 -2.09
CA PRO A 377 -22.85 -29.74 -3.04
C PRO A 377 -23.71 -29.92 -4.31
N ASN A 378 -24.78 -29.12 -4.48
CA ASN A 378 -25.61 -29.05 -5.68
C ASN A 378 -25.75 -27.61 -6.23
N GLU A 379 -24.96 -26.67 -5.72
CA GLU A 379 -25.02 -25.24 -6.05
C GLU A 379 -23.80 -24.83 -6.89
N ASN A 380 -23.88 -23.68 -7.58
CA ASN A 380 -22.77 -23.19 -8.39
C ASN A 380 -21.71 -22.56 -7.49
N ASP A 381 -20.53 -23.20 -7.41
CA ASP A 381 -19.33 -22.70 -6.75
C ASP A 381 -18.71 -21.43 -7.37
N LYS A 382 -19.33 -20.91 -8.45
CA LYS A 382 -18.80 -19.83 -9.29
C LYS A 382 -19.84 -18.74 -9.55
N GLY A 383 -19.51 -17.52 -9.16
CA GLY A 383 -20.13 -16.31 -9.71
C GLY A 383 -19.50 -15.98 -11.06
N ILE A 384 -20.32 -15.63 -12.06
CA ILE A 384 -19.85 -15.23 -13.40
C ILE A 384 -20.45 -13.86 -13.70
N GLY A 385 -19.58 -12.86 -13.83
CA GLY A 385 -19.97 -11.49 -14.16
C GLY A 385 -19.47 -11.04 -15.53
N GLY A 386 -19.99 -9.89 -15.95
CA GLY A 386 -19.64 -9.26 -17.21
C GLY A 386 -20.18 -7.85 -17.32
N MET A 387 -19.40 -6.98 -17.96
CA MET A 387 -19.70 -5.55 -18.13
C MET A 387 -19.40 -5.08 -19.55
N GLY A 388 -20.17 -4.10 -20.02
CA GLY A 388 -19.88 -3.32 -21.21
C GLY A 388 -19.58 -1.87 -20.81
N LEU A 389 -18.38 -1.39 -21.15
CA LEU A 389 -17.95 -0.02 -20.86
C LEU A 389 -17.72 0.76 -22.17
N LEU A 390 -18.40 1.89 -22.32
CA LEU A 390 -18.00 2.94 -23.26
C LEU A 390 -16.84 3.73 -22.64
N LYS A 391 -15.75 3.89 -23.38
CA LYS A 391 -14.57 4.65 -22.95
C LYS A 391 -14.17 5.74 -23.93
N ALA A 392 -13.65 6.83 -23.40
CA ALA A 392 -13.03 7.93 -24.13
C ALA A 392 -11.65 8.20 -23.53
N ASN A 393 -10.57 7.91 -24.27
CA ASN A 393 -9.18 8.01 -23.80
C ASN A 393 -8.41 9.09 -24.56
N TYR A 394 -7.68 9.94 -23.83
CA TYR A 394 -6.80 10.99 -24.31
C TYR A 394 -5.33 10.65 -24.05
N TYR A 395 -4.48 10.75 -25.08
CA TYR A 395 -3.06 10.39 -25.05
C TYR A 395 -2.18 11.64 -25.01
N PHE A 396 -1.39 11.80 -23.95
CA PHE A 396 -0.57 13.01 -23.74
C PHE A 396 0.51 13.20 -24.83
N MET A 397 1.14 12.11 -25.26
CA MET A 397 2.25 12.10 -26.22
C MET A 397 1.78 11.73 -27.65
N GLY A 398 0.47 11.69 -27.87
CA GLY A 398 -0.12 11.14 -29.10
C GLY A 398 0.01 9.62 -29.19
N THR A 399 -0.48 9.06 -30.30
CA THR A 399 -0.60 7.60 -30.52
C THR A 399 0.51 7.00 -31.40
N LYS A 400 1.45 7.81 -31.88
CA LYS A 400 2.61 7.40 -32.69
C LYS A 400 3.83 6.97 -31.86
N GLU A 401 3.98 7.51 -30.66
CA GLU A 401 5.13 7.28 -29.78
C GLU A 401 5.26 5.83 -29.30
N THR A 402 6.47 5.40 -28.92
CA THR A 402 6.67 4.02 -28.42
C THR A 402 6.04 3.80 -27.04
N PHE A 403 5.93 4.87 -26.23
CA PHE A 403 5.23 4.88 -24.95
C PHE A 403 4.07 5.87 -25.01
N LYS A 404 2.84 5.37 -24.84
CA LYS A 404 1.59 6.11 -25.10
C LYS A 404 0.76 6.20 -23.81
N PRO A 405 1.14 7.04 -22.83
CA PRO A 405 0.37 7.21 -21.60
C PRO A 405 -0.94 7.93 -21.90
N TYR A 406 -2.02 7.49 -21.24
CA TYR A 406 -3.36 8.03 -21.42
C TYR A 406 -4.16 8.12 -20.12
N VAL A 407 -5.13 9.03 -20.13
CA VAL A 407 -6.22 9.13 -19.16
C VAL A 407 -7.55 9.12 -19.92
N GLY A 408 -8.64 8.73 -19.28
CA GLY A 408 -9.94 8.71 -19.92
C GLY A 408 -11.11 8.72 -18.96
N GLY A 409 -12.31 8.81 -19.53
CA GLY A 409 -13.58 8.61 -18.84
C GLY A 409 -14.23 7.31 -19.29
N LEU A 410 -14.98 6.66 -18.39
CA LEU A 410 -15.78 5.48 -18.69
C LEU A 410 -17.22 5.62 -18.18
N LEU A 411 -18.15 5.07 -18.95
CA LEU A 411 -19.56 4.93 -18.60
C LEU A 411 -20.06 3.59 -19.15
N GLY A 412 -20.81 2.82 -18.36
CA GLY A 412 -21.29 1.52 -18.79
C GLY A 412 -22.15 0.84 -17.74
N GLY A 413 -22.21 -0.48 -17.84
CA GLY A 413 -22.99 -1.31 -16.94
C GLY A 413 -22.70 -2.80 -17.11
N GLY A 414 -23.15 -3.59 -16.14
CA GLY A 414 -22.87 -5.01 -16.06
C GLY A 414 -23.10 -5.56 -14.66
N ILE A 415 -22.94 -6.87 -14.50
CA ILE A 415 -22.91 -7.50 -13.18
C ILE A 415 -21.44 -7.76 -12.85
N THR A 416 -21.01 -7.40 -11.64
CA THR A 416 -19.70 -7.80 -11.12
C THR A 416 -19.80 -8.44 -9.75
N PHE A 417 -18.88 -9.35 -9.47
CA PHE A 417 -18.75 -10.03 -8.18
C PHE A 417 -17.40 -9.77 -7.51
N HIS A 418 -17.39 -9.79 -6.18
CA HIS A 418 -16.21 -9.83 -5.35
C HIS A 418 -16.27 -10.97 -4.34
N VAL A 419 -15.11 -11.49 -3.93
CA VAL A 419 -14.94 -12.55 -2.92
C VAL A 419 -14.42 -11.93 -1.62
N TRP A 420 -15.11 -12.18 -0.52
CA TRP A 420 -14.70 -11.73 0.81
C TRP A 420 -14.84 -12.86 1.85
N GLN A 421 -13.91 -12.90 2.81
CA GLN A 421 -13.93 -13.90 3.88
C GLN A 421 -15.03 -13.57 4.89
N VAL A 422 -16.15 -14.28 4.83
CA VAL A 422 -17.28 -14.10 5.77
C VAL A 422 -17.07 -14.86 7.09
N ASN A 423 -16.22 -15.89 7.11
CA ASN A 423 -15.93 -16.68 8.31
C ASN A 423 -14.44 -16.63 8.72
N GLU A 424 -14.12 -15.77 9.70
CA GLU A 424 -12.77 -15.63 10.29
C GLU A 424 -12.21 -16.92 10.95
N MET A 425 -13.08 -17.88 11.30
CA MET A 425 -12.69 -19.06 12.05
C MET A 425 -12.24 -20.22 11.16
N THR A 426 -12.99 -20.50 10.09
CA THR A 426 -12.74 -21.58 9.13
C THR A 426 -11.81 -21.15 8.00
N GLY A 427 -11.94 -19.91 7.52
CA GLY A 427 -11.31 -19.45 6.28
C GLY A 427 -12.31 -19.20 5.14
N GLU A 428 -13.56 -19.65 5.27
CA GLU A 428 -14.55 -19.68 4.18
C GLU A 428 -14.88 -18.27 3.67
N SER A 429 -14.87 -18.14 2.34
CA SER A 429 -15.20 -16.95 1.59
C SER A 429 -16.53 -17.09 0.84
N ASP A 430 -17.27 -15.99 0.72
CA ASP A 430 -18.49 -15.91 -0.08
C ASP A 430 -18.43 -14.76 -1.08
N THR A 431 -19.29 -14.82 -2.09
CA THR A 431 -19.38 -13.85 -3.16
C THR A 431 -20.39 -12.75 -2.85
N PHE A 432 -20.13 -11.55 -3.37
CA PHE A 432 -20.95 -10.36 -3.23
C PHE A 432 -21.19 -9.76 -4.61
N GLN A 433 -22.45 -9.62 -5.01
CA GLN A 433 -22.83 -9.02 -6.29
C GLN A 433 -22.92 -7.49 -6.20
N HIS A 434 -22.57 -6.80 -7.27
CA HIS A 434 -22.63 -5.34 -7.39
C HIS A 434 -23.67 -4.87 -8.41
N GLY A 435 -24.05 -3.60 -8.29
CA GLY A 435 -25.07 -2.95 -9.12
C GLY A 435 -24.70 -2.81 -10.60
N PHE A 436 -25.68 -2.37 -11.39
CA PHE A 436 -25.67 -2.48 -12.85
C PHE A 436 -25.24 -1.21 -13.62
N ILE A 437 -25.03 -0.07 -12.96
CA ILE A 437 -24.55 1.18 -13.58
C ILE A 437 -23.12 1.46 -13.12
N MET A 438 -22.21 1.72 -14.06
CA MET A 438 -20.79 1.96 -13.80
C MET A 438 -20.36 3.29 -14.41
N ILE A 439 -19.74 4.16 -13.62
CA ILE A 439 -19.18 5.45 -14.09
C ILE A 439 -17.82 5.70 -13.43
N GLY A 440 -16.86 6.23 -14.17
CA GLY A 440 -15.50 6.35 -13.66
C GLY A 440 -14.50 7.02 -14.60
N GLY A 441 -13.22 6.87 -14.24
CA GLY A 441 -12.07 7.28 -15.04
C GLY A 441 -11.15 6.09 -15.35
N SER A 442 -10.41 6.18 -16.45
CA SER A 442 -9.35 5.23 -16.81
C SER A 442 -7.98 5.91 -16.76
N VAL A 443 -6.95 5.15 -16.38
CA VAL A 443 -5.54 5.55 -16.52
C VAL A 443 -4.77 4.36 -17.08
N GLY A 444 -3.91 4.58 -18.07
CA GLY A 444 -3.15 3.50 -18.66
C GLY A 444 -2.00 3.94 -19.55
N ALA A 445 -1.35 2.95 -20.15
CA ALA A 445 -0.35 3.18 -21.18
C ALA A 445 -0.36 2.04 -22.20
N LEU A 446 -0.02 2.36 -23.44
CA LEU A 446 0.41 1.36 -24.42
C LEU A 446 1.92 1.47 -24.68
N ILE A 447 2.56 0.33 -24.89
CA ILE A 447 4.00 0.18 -25.11
C ILE A 447 4.20 -0.59 -26.41
N GLY A 448 4.68 0.07 -27.46
CA GLY A 448 4.87 -0.50 -28.79
C GLY A 448 4.45 0.44 -29.93
N ASN A 449 4.34 -0.12 -31.13
CA ASN A 449 4.09 0.65 -32.36
C ASN A 449 2.57 0.80 -32.66
N GLU A 450 2.19 1.29 -33.84
CA GLU A 450 0.78 1.42 -34.26
C GLU A 450 0.13 0.11 -34.75
N LYS A 451 0.89 -0.97 -34.95
CA LYS A 451 0.37 -2.29 -35.36
C LYS A 451 0.13 -3.21 -34.16
N VAL A 452 1.10 -3.28 -33.26
CA VAL A 452 1.11 -4.14 -32.08
C VAL A 452 1.73 -3.37 -30.91
N SER A 453 1.05 -3.39 -29.77
CA SER A 453 1.53 -2.84 -28.50
C SER A 453 1.03 -3.67 -27.33
N PHE A 454 1.81 -3.74 -26.26
CA PHE A 454 1.31 -4.19 -24.95
C PHE A 454 0.54 -3.03 -24.31
N TYR A 455 -0.47 -3.31 -23.48
CA TYR A 455 -1.15 -2.29 -22.69
C TYR A 455 -1.36 -2.71 -21.24
N VAL A 456 -1.40 -1.70 -20.35
CA VAL A 456 -1.88 -1.81 -18.97
C VAL A 456 -2.89 -0.70 -18.75
N ASN A 457 -4.01 -1.02 -18.11
CA ASN A 457 -5.13 -0.12 -17.88
C ASN A 457 -5.69 -0.33 -16.47
N PHE A 458 -5.94 0.77 -15.75
CA PHE A 458 -6.64 0.80 -14.47
C PHE A 458 -7.94 1.58 -14.67
N ASP A 459 -9.08 0.92 -14.52
CA ASP A 459 -10.39 1.56 -14.53
C ASP A 459 -10.86 1.79 -13.09
N LEU A 460 -11.02 3.05 -12.69
CA LEU A 460 -11.47 3.48 -11.37
C LEU A 460 -12.95 3.87 -11.48
N MET A 461 -13.86 3.03 -10.98
CA MET A 461 -15.30 3.20 -11.19
C MET A 461 -16.12 3.14 -9.90
N GLY A 462 -17.15 3.97 -9.82
CA GLY A 462 -18.26 3.83 -8.87
C GLY A 462 -19.38 3.02 -9.50
N ILE A 463 -19.92 2.07 -8.73
CA ILE A 463 -21.01 1.17 -9.15
C ILE A 463 -22.29 1.51 -8.38
N PHE A 464 -23.41 1.56 -9.10
CA PHE A 464 -24.72 2.08 -8.69
C PHE A 464 -25.87 1.17 -9.23
N PRO A 465 -27.12 1.26 -8.72
CA PRO A 465 -27.62 2.22 -7.72
C PRO A 465 -27.82 1.65 -6.31
N GLU A 466 -28.04 0.35 -6.15
CA GLU A 466 -28.49 -0.24 -4.87
C GLU A 466 -27.44 -0.07 -3.76
N GLN A 467 -26.16 -0.24 -4.10
CA GLN A 467 -25.06 -0.20 -3.15
C GLN A 467 -23.85 0.51 -3.78
N SER A 468 -23.70 1.79 -3.47
CA SER A 468 -22.59 2.65 -3.93
C SER A 468 -21.24 2.06 -3.52
N THR A 469 -20.55 1.44 -4.47
CA THR A 469 -19.32 0.69 -4.24
C THR A 469 -18.22 1.17 -5.18
N PHE A 470 -16.97 1.15 -4.70
CA PHE A 470 -15.80 1.56 -5.48
C PHE A 470 -15.08 0.32 -6.00
N HIS A 471 -14.75 0.30 -7.29
CA HIS A 471 -14.09 -0.81 -7.97
C HIS A 471 -12.90 -0.31 -8.80
N VAL A 472 -11.83 -1.10 -8.78
CA VAL A 472 -10.62 -0.94 -9.57
C VAL A 472 -10.48 -2.19 -10.44
N ASP A 473 -10.75 -2.07 -11.74
CA ASP A 473 -10.49 -3.15 -12.70
C ASP A 473 -9.13 -2.94 -13.34
N ILE A 474 -8.21 -3.89 -13.15
CA ILE A 474 -6.86 -3.86 -13.69
C ILE A 474 -6.83 -4.78 -14.91
N THR A 475 -6.62 -4.23 -16.10
CA THR A 475 -6.43 -5.02 -17.34
C THR A 475 -4.98 -4.93 -17.82
N ALA A 476 -4.42 -6.05 -18.28
CA ALA A 476 -3.18 -6.07 -19.04
C ALA A 476 -3.28 -7.02 -20.26
N GLY A 477 -2.70 -6.63 -21.40
CA GLY A 477 -2.88 -7.40 -22.64
C GLY A 477 -2.17 -6.84 -23.87
N ILE A 478 -2.61 -7.28 -25.04
CA ILE A 478 -2.12 -6.84 -26.36
C ILE A 478 -3.18 -5.98 -27.04
N ALA A 479 -2.76 -4.87 -27.64
CA ALA A 479 -3.59 -4.04 -28.50
C ALA A 479 -3.06 -4.04 -29.94
N LEU A 480 -3.94 -4.38 -30.88
CA LEU A 480 -3.68 -4.56 -32.30
C LEU A 480 -4.35 -3.43 -33.10
N GLY A 481 -3.56 -2.62 -33.80
CA GLY A 481 -4.06 -1.49 -34.59
C GLY A 481 -4.19 -1.82 -36.08
N PHE A 482 -5.30 -1.43 -36.72
CA PHE A 482 -5.57 -1.64 -38.15
C PHE A 482 -6.34 -0.50 -38.82
#